data_AF-A0A5S9IJ70-F1
#
_entry.id   AF-A0A5S9IJ70-F1
#
_cell.length_a   1.000
_cell.length_b   1.000
_cell.length_c   1.000
_cell.angle_alpha   90.00
_cell.angle_beta   90.00
_cell.angle_gamma   90.00
#
_symmetry.space_group_name_H-M   'P 1'
#
loop_
_entity.id
_entity.type
_entity.pdbx_description
1 polymer ?
#
loop_
_entity_poly.entity_id
_entity_poly.type
_entity_poly.pdbx_seq_one_letter_code
_entity_poly.pdbx_strand_id
1 'polypeptide(L)'
;MGLQERKALENFQKNQYATLKKQLDEIAGHELTMDIDWESIVKEVNHEYYENDIPKLYFLPLVSALESICCDDLGKQALKETLKTIVICNHSETYGKSAISFANRVLKIDHRWTNVEYVDERSEAIITLLGQAVTGDKEPPKVSDLIEKMPARPIRDILCDLQWLKHRLKDDKNRALNVTFTFHHGGCASGKIVDIKTDKSPGLILLSVENNYRRHDLIYFSVDSIQMVRIHDADEHLPAFSLNAIDPLHMKTAPGKLTIERNLIAVSGSLKEVIGKGLTFRVNWKTFDSDNFLQMGSISELIENFEQSLKDKADDEDFIKELCKKINTVEIEHGEEKSLTLKGKTLKVKYPSDGKKYERLSQGDIVDGLNANL
;
A
#
# COMPACT_ATOMS: atom_id res chain seq x y z
N MET A 1 30.13 35.23 3.29
CA MET A 1 31.10 34.29 3.92
C MET A 1 32.43 34.98 4.13
N GLY A 2 33.04 34.82 5.31
CA GLY A 2 34.43 35.20 5.60
C GLY A 2 35.43 34.18 5.07
N LEU A 3 36.73 34.39 5.37
CA LEU A 3 37.82 33.57 4.85
C LEU A 3 37.84 32.15 5.43
N GLN A 4 37.51 31.99 6.72
CA GLN A 4 37.51 30.68 7.38
C GLN A 4 36.33 29.83 6.90
N GLU A 5 35.16 30.42 6.72
CA GLU A 5 33.98 29.78 6.15
C GLU A 5 34.25 29.29 4.73
N ARG A 6 34.90 30.11 3.88
CA ARG A 6 35.31 29.71 2.53
C ARG A 6 36.27 28.51 2.55
N LYS A 7 37.29 28.54 3.41
CA LYS A 7 38.26 27.44 3.54
C LYS A 7 37.62 26.15 4.03
N ALA A 8 36.75 26.24 5.04
CA ALA A 8 36.04 25.10 5.57
C ALA A 8 35.08 24.49 4.52
N LEU A 9 34.35 25.32 3.79
CA LEU A 9 33.48 24.87 2.70
C LEU A 9 34.27 24.21 1.57
N GLU A 10 35.40 24.78 1.14
CA GLU A 10 36.28 24.14 0.15
C GLU A 10 36.83 22.80 0.64
N ASN A 11 37.19 22.70 1.93
CA ASN A 11 37.65 21.46 2.55
C ASN A 11 36.54 20.39 2.52
N PHE A 12 35.32 20.77 2.91
CA PHE A 12 34.15 19.90 2.86
C PHE A 12 33.88 19.40 1.44
N GLN A 13 33.86 20.31 0.46
CA GLN A 13 33.60 19.97 -0.95
C GLN A 13 34.61 18.98 -1.52
N LYS A 14 35.91 19.18 -1.23
CA LYS A 14 36.98 18.33 -1.77
C LYS A 14 37.05 16.96 -1.10
N ASN A 15 36.82 16.89 0.20
CA ASN A 15 37.07 15.67 0.97
C ASN A 15 35.79 14.89 1.26
N GLN A 16 34.80 15.54 1.89
CA GLN A 16 33.61 14.85 2.38
C GLN A 16 32.53 14.73 1.31
N TYR A 17 32.20 15.82 0.63
CA TYR A 17 31.19 15.80 -0.43
C TYR A 17 31.57 14.83 -1.55
N ALA A 18 32.84 14.83 -2.00
CA ALA A 18 33.29 13.88 -3.01
C ALA A 18 33.08 12.42 -2.60
N THR A 19 33.31 12.10 -1.31
CA THR A 19 33.07 10.76 -0.75
C THR A 19 31.58 10.44 -0.70
N LEU A 20 30.75 11.35 -0.19
CA LEU A 20 29.30 11.18 -0.10
C LEU A 20 28.66 11.06 -1.48
N LYS A 21 29.09 11.87 -2.45
CA LYS A 21 28.64 11.82 -3.84
C LYS A 21 28.94 10.48 -4.47
N LYS A 22 30.18 9.99 -4.31
CA LYS A 22 30.59 8.69 -4.81
C LYS A 22 29.75 7.57 -4.19
N GLN A 23 29.51 7.61 -2.88
CA GLN A 23 28.64 6.65 -2.20
C GLN A 23 27.22 6.65 -2.78
N LEU A 24 26.62 7.83 -2.98
CA LEU A 24 25.29 7.97 -3.58
C LEU A 24 25.24 7.40 -5.01
N ASP A 25 26.26 7.65 -5.82
CA ASP A 25 26.35 7.13 -7.19
C ASP A 25 26.50 5.59 -7.22
N GLU A 26 27.29 5.03 -6.30
CA GLU A 26 27.45 3.59 -6.15
C GLU A 26 26.15 2.90 -5.74
N ILE A 27 25.41 3.48 -4.78
CA ILE A 27 24.09 2.99 -4.36
C ILE A 27 23.10 3.05 -5.52
N ALA A 28 23.04 4.18 -6.22
CA ALA A 28 22.14 4.38 -7.36
C ALA A 28 22.51 3.54 -8.59
N GLY A 29 23.75 3.02 -8.65
CA GLY A 29 24.28 2.29 -9.81
C GLY A 29 24.49 3.17 -11.06
N HIS A 30 24.44 4.49 -10.91
CA HIS A 30 24.67 5.47 -11.97
C HIS A 30 25.01 6.84 -11.35
N GLU A 31 25.61 7.73 -12.16
CA GLU A 31 25.94 9.08 -11.71
C GLU A 31 24.67 9.92 -11.51
N LEU A 32 24.44 10.37 -10.28
CA LEU A 32 23.36 11.28 -9.93
C LEU A 32 23.72 12.72 -10.26
N THR A 33 22.79 13.45 -10.89
CA THR A 33 22.95 14.89 -11.09
C THR A 33 22.57 15.62 -9.79
N MET A 34 23.52 16.34 -9.20
CA MET A 34 23.29 17.14 -7.98
C MET A 34 23.52 18.62 -8.27
N ASP A 35 22.54 19.44 -7.90
CA ASP A 35 22.60 20.90 -7.94
C ASP A 35 22.55 21.42 -6.51
N ILE A 36 23.65 22.01 -6.05
CA ILE A 36 23.83 22.35 -4.63
C ILE A 36 24.15 23.84 -4.52
N ASP A 37 23.23 24.59 -3.91
CA ASP A 37 23.48 25.98 -3.55
C ASP A 37 24.22 26.04 -2.21
N TRP A 38 25.55 25.93 -2.29
CA TRP A 38 26.43 25.98 -1.13
C TRP A 38 26.35 27.31 -0.38
N GLU A 39 26.11 28.43 -1.06
CA GLU A 39 26.04 29.73 -0.42
C GLU A 39 24.81 29.84 0.49
N SER A 40 23.69 29.26 0.06
CA SER A 40 22.46 29.20 0.86
C SER A 40 22.64 28.35 2.12
N ILE A 41 23.30 27.20 2.00
CA ILE A 41 23.48 26.22 3.08
C ILE A 41 24.27 26.82 4.24
N VAL A 42 25.34 27.55 3.94
CA VAL A 42 26.32 28.04 4.93
C VAL A 42 26.01 29.43 5.49
N LYS A 43 24.94 30.09 5.00
CA LYS A 43 24.64 31.50 5.29
C LYS A 43 24.43 31.81 6.78
N GLU A 44 23.90 30.86 7.54
CA GLU A 44 23.40 31.11 8.90
C GLU A 44 24.24 30.46 10.01
N VAL A 45 25.34 29.77 9.67
CA VAL A 45 26.05 28.89 10.63
C VAL A 45 27.57 29.03 10.57
N ASN A 46 28.18 28.85 11.75
CA ASN A 46 29.63 28.86 11.92
C ASN A 46 30.31 27.67 11.21
N HIS A 47 31.45 27.93 10.60
CA HIS A 47 32.25 26.96 9.84
C HIS A 47 32.63 25.67 10.59
N GLU A 48 32.71 25.74 11.92
CA GLU A 48 33.02 24.59 12.78
C GLU A 48 31.99 23.45 12.66
N TYR A 49 30.76 23.75 12.25
CA TYR A 49 29.68 22.76 12.13
C TYR A 49 29.56 22.12 10.74
N TYR A 50 30.27 22.65 9.72
CA TYR A 50 30.05 22.23 8.32
C TYR A 50 30.34 20.75 8.11
N GLU A 51 31.40 20.24 8.73
CA GLU A 51 31.83 18.85 8.57
C GLU A 51 30.88 17.84 9.24
N ASN A 52 30.13 18.24 10.27
CA ASN A 52 29.26 17.33 11.00
C ASN A 52 27.79 17.46 10.55
N ASP A 53 27.31 18.68 10.38
CA ASP A 53 25.87 18.93 10.25
C ASP A 53 25.40 18.87 8.79
N ILE A 54 26.20 19.33 7.82
CA ILE A 54 25.84 19.29 6.40
C ILE A 54 25.57 17.84 5.94
N PRO A 55 26.42 16.84 6.27
CA PRO A 55 26.09 15.44 5.98
C PRO A 55 24.76 15.00 6.59
N LYS A 56 24.53 15.27 7.87
CA LYS A 56 23.32 14.85 8.59
C LYS A 56 22.03 15.50 8.07
N LEU A 57 22.11 16.75 7.66
CA LEU A 57 20.94 17.49 7.15
C LEU A 57 20.55 17.02 5.74
N TYR A 58 21.53 16.85 4.85
CA TYR A 58 21.24 16.72 3.42
C TYR A 58 21.66 15.39 2.79
N PHE A 59 22.77 14.78 3.22
CA PHE A 59 23.36 13.64 2.51
C PHE A 59 23.09 12.28 3.16
N LEU A 60 23.20 12.17 4.49
CA LEU A 60 22.90 10.93 5.19
C LEU A 60 21.43 10.50 5.02
N PRO A 61 20.44 11.43 5.03
CA PRO A 61 19.07 11.07 4.68
C PRO A 61 18.94 10.51 3.26
N LEU A 62 19.67 11.09 2.29
CA LEU A 62 19.70 10.59 0.91
C LEU A 62 20.33 9.21 0.83
N VAL A 63 21.46 8.98 1.50
CA VAL A 63 22.14 7.67 1.53
C VAL A 63 21.18 6.61 2.05
N SER A 64 20.59 6.83 3.22
CA SER A 64 19.65 5.88 3.84
C SER A 64 18.44 5.61 2.93
N ALA A 65 17.88 6.65 2.32
CA ALA A 65 16.74 6.51 1.43
C ALA A 65 17.08 5.74 0.14
N LEU A 66 18.22 6.05 -0.49
CA LEU A 66 18.65 5.37 -1.70
C LEU A 66 19.05 3.92 -1.43
N GLU A 67 19.66 3.60 -0.28
CA GLU A 67 19.95 2.20 0.10
C GLU A 67 18.67 1.38 0.23
N SER A 68 17.60 1.97 0.77
CA SER A 68 16.29 1.34 0.86
C SER A 68 15.65 1.09 -0.51
N ILE A 69 15.70 2.09 -1.40
CA ILE A 69 15.05 2.02 -2.73
C ILE A 69 15.85 1.14 -3.70
N CYS A 70 17.19 1.27 -3.70
CA CYS A 70 18.13 0.61 -4.61
C CYS A 70 18.73 -0.68 -4.05
N CYS A 71 18.01 -1.35 -3.15
CA CYS A 71 18.43 -2.62 -2.55
C CYS A 71 18.62 -3.75 -3.58
N ASP A 72 18.05 -3.60 -4.78
CA ASP A 72 18.15 -4.52 -5.91
C ASP A 72 18.32 -3.77 -7.25
N ASP A 73 18.62 -4.53 -8.32
CA ASP A 73 18.84 -3.97 -9.65
C ASP A 73 17.57 -3.33 -10.25
N LEU A 74 16.40 -3.85 -9.89
CA LEU A 74 15.12 -3.28 -10.33
C LEU A 74 14.92 -1.88 -9.73
N GLY A 75 15.22 -1.69 -8.45
CA GLY A 75 15.17 -0.40 -7.76
C GLY A 75 16.13 0.62 -8.35
N LYS A 76 17.37 0.20 -8.68
CA LYS A 76 18.35 1.05 -9.36
C LYS A 76 17.87 1.52 -10.73
N GLN A 77 17.30 0.61 -11.53
CA GLN A 77 16.75 0.94 -12.83
C GLN A 77 15.55 1.90 -12.70
N ALA A 78 14.62 1.59 -11.81
CA ALA A 78 13.43 2.41 -11.59
C ALA A 78 13.79 3.81 -11.06
N LEU A 79 14.79 3.91 -10.17
CA LEU A 79 15.32 5.19 -9.72
C LEU A 79 15.87 6.01 -10.90
N LYS A 80 16.68 5.42 -11.77
CA LYS A 80 17.26 6.09 -12.95
C LYS A 80 16.20 6.63 -13.90
N GLU A 81 15.10 5.90 -14.07
CA GLU A 81 13.97 6.30 -14.90
C GLU A 81 13.09 7.37 -14.23
N THR A 82 13.15 7.49 -12.90
CA THR A 82 12.27 8.36 -12.11
C THR A 82 12.96 9.66 -11.68
N LEU A 83 14.14 9.59 -11.08
CA LEU A 83 14.90 10.74 -10.58
C LEU A 83 15.85 11.26 -11.66
N LYS A 84 15.79 12.56 -11.93
CA LYS A 84 16.71 13.24 -12.87
C LYS A 84 17.75 14.06 -12.12
N THR A 85 17.34 14.80 -11.10
CA THR A 85 18.21 15.76 -10.41
C THR A 85 17.84 15.85 -8.94
N ILE A 86 18.87 16.00 -8.09
CA ILE A 86 18.71 16.32 -6.67
C ILE A 86 19.14 17.77 -6.46
N VAL A 87 18.27 18.59 -5.89
CA VAL A 87 18.54 20.00 -5.57
C VAL A 87 18.68 20.15 -4.06
N ILE A 88 19.78 20.71 -3.58
CA ILE A 88 20.03 20.95 -2.16
C ILE A 88 20.25 22.45 -1.94
N CYS A 89 19.45 23.05 -1.06
CA CYS A 89 19.53 24.47 -0.73
C CYS A 89 18.96 24.76 0.66
N ASN A 90 19.10 26.00 1.11
CA ASN A 90 18.50 26.54 2.32
C ASN A 90 17.98 27.96 2.02
N HIS A 91 16.84 28.04 1.33
CA HIS A 91 16.18 29.30 0.96
C HIS A 91 14.88 29.53 1.70
N SER A 92 14.25 28.45 2.16
CA SER A 92 12.98 28.48 2.85
C SER A 92 13.16 28.38 4.36
N GLU A 93 12.15 28.82 5.11
CA GLU A 93 12.10 28.65 6.57
C GLU A 93 11.56 27.26 6.98
N THR A 94 11.58 26.28 6.07
CA THR A 94 11.02 24.95 6.29
C THR A 94 12.06 23.98 6.85
N TYR A 95 11.59 22.95 7.54
CA TYR A 95 12.43 21.92 8.17
C TYR A 95 11.67 20.59 8.28
N GLY A 96 12.40 19.53 8.64
CA GLY A 96 11.85 18.18 8.76
C GLY A 96 11.28 17.68 7.43
N LYS A 97 10.16 16.95 7.49
CA LYS A 97 9.49 16.42 6.29
C LYS A 97 9.03 17.53 5.31
N SER A 98 8.66 18.71 5.82
CA SER A 98 8.13 19.81 4.98
C SER A 98 9.16 20.47 4.07
N ALA A 99 10.45 20.30 4.36
CA ALA A 99 11.57 20.81 3.57
C ALA A 99 11.91 19.94 2.35
N ILE A 100 11.26 18.78 2.22
CA ILE A 100 11.57 17.79 1.19
C ILE A 100 10.39 17.72 0.24
N SER A 101 10.66 17.82 -1.06
CA SER A 101 9.63 17.73 -2.09
C SER A 101 10.15 17.01 -3.32
N PHE A 102 9.26 16.32 -4.03
CA PHE A 102 9.57 15.65 -5.28
C PHE A 102 8.55 16.02 -6.34
N ALA A 103 9.01 16.64 -7.43
CA ALA A 103 8.16 17.03 -8.55
C ALA A 103 8.97 17.09 -9.83
N ASN A 104 8.35 16.78 -10.98
CA ASN A 104 8.99 16.85 -12.30
C ASN A 104 10.35 16.13 -12.35
N ARG A 105 10.47 14.99 -11.66
CA ARG A 105 11.71 14.20 -11.55
C ARG A 105 12.86 14.91 -10.81
N VAL A 106 12.54 15.93 -10.02
CA VAL A 106 13.50 16.67 -9.19
C VAL A 106 13.16 16.44 -7.72
N LEU A 107 14.12 15.88 -6.98
CA LEU A 107 14.07 15.82 -5.52
C LEU A 107 14.71 17.08 -4.96
N LYS A 108 13.95 17.91 -4.25
CA LYS A 108 14.46 19.14 -3.64
C LYS A 108 14.49 18.98 -2.12
N ILE A 109 15.64 19.26 -1.52
CA ILE A 109 15.84 19.41 -0.07
C ILE A 109 16.16 20.88 0.19
N ASP A 110 15.16 21.63 0.66
CA ASP A 110 15.24 23.06 1.00
C ASP A 110 15.11 23.21 2.52
N HIS A 111 16.15 22.82 3.26
CA HIS A 111 16.05 22.55 4.69
C HIS A 111 16.83 23.58 5.50
N ARG A 112 16.17 24.21 6.47
CA ARG A 112 16.81 25.13 7.41
C ARG A 112 17.80 24.42 8.34
N TRP A 113 18.86 25.09 8.77
CA TRP A 113 19.82 24.54 9.73
C TRP A 113 19.25 24.40 11.16
N THR A 114 18.42 23.41 11.37
CA THR A 114 17.81 23.03 12.66
C THR A 114 17.55 21.53 12.66
N ASN A 115 17.27 20.94 13.82
CA ASN A 115 16.92 19.52 13.95
C ASN A 115 17.93 18.59 13.25
N VAL A 116 19.22 18.90 13.36
CA VAL A 116 20.31 18.21 12.65
C VAL A 116 20.30 16.71 12.92
N GLU A 117 20.02 16.29 14.15
CA GLU A 117 20.02 14.88 14.54
C GLU A 117 18.81 14.07 14.04
N TYR A 118 17.78 14.71 13.46
CA TYR A 118 16.57 14.04 12.95
C TYR A 118 16.78 13.45 11.54
N VAL A 119 17.86 12.69 11.37
CA VAL A 119 18.23 12.06 10.09
C VAL A 119 17.13 11.13 9.62
N ASP A 120 16.64 10.27 10.51
CA ASP A 120 15.64 9.23 10.19
C ASP A 120 14.31 9.84 9.70
N GLU A 121 13.85 10.93 10.31
CA GLU A 121 12.62 11.61 9.89
C GLU A 121 12.71 12.10 8.42
N ARG A 122 13.89 12.62 8.04
CA ARG A 122 14.16 13.07 6.67
C ARG A 122 14.35 11.90 5.72
N SER A 123 15.03 10.84 6.14
CA SER A 123 15.16 9.59 5.37
C SER A 123 13.78 9.04 5.02
N GLU A 124 12.89 8.94 6.01
CA GLU A 124 11.50 8.48 5.80
C GLU A 124 10.73 9.36 4.82
N ALA A 125 10.90 10.69 4.88
CA ALA A 125 10.25 11.61 3.94
C ALA A 125 10.74 11.40 2.51
N ILE A 126 12.06 11.22 2.32
CA ILE A 126 12.64 10.93 1.00
C ILE A 126 12.17 9.54 0.52
N ILE A 127 12.20 8.51 1.37
CA ILE A 127 11.71 7.17 1.05
C ILE A 127 10.24 7.23 0.66
N THR A 128 9.41 7.99 1.37
CA THR A 128 7.99 8.10 1.05
C THR A 128 7.79 8.74 -0.32
N LEU A 129 8.35 9.93 -0.54
CA LEU A 129 8.14 10.70 -1.77
C LEU A 129 8.76 10.02 -2.99
N LEU A 130 10.01 9.60 -2.87
CA LEU A 130 10.75 8.98 -3.96
C LEU A 130 10.35 7.52 -4.14
N GLY A 131 10.10 6.80 -3.05
CA GLY A 131 9.58 5.44 -3.07
C GLY A 131 8.25 5.37 -3.79
N GLN A 132 7.25 6.20 -3.42
CA GLN A 132 5.98 6.27 -4.15
C GLN A 132 6.17 6.57 -5.65
N ALA A 133 7.07 7.49 -5.99
CA ALA A 133 7.34 7.81 -7.39
C ALA A 133 8.04 6.68 -8.16
N VAL A 134 8.95 5.95 -7.49
CA VAL A 134 9.74 4.86 -8.07
C VAL A 134 8.93 3.56 -8.14
N THR A 135 8.16 3.27 -7.10
CA THR A 135 7.30 2.09 -7.06
C THR A 135 6.09 2.27 -7.94
N GLY A 136 5.54 3.49 -7.98
CA GLY A 136 4.24 3.81 -8.55
C GLY A 136 3.09 3.42 -7.64
N ASP A 137 3.35 3.17 -6.34
CA ASP A 137 2.30 2.83 -5.39
C ASP A 137 1.30 3.98 -5.29
N LYS A 138 0.01 3.65 -5.38
CA LYS A 138 -1.07 4.65 -5.34
C LYS A 138 -1.84 4.52 -4.05
N GLU A 139 -2.01 5.65 -3.35
CA GLU A 139 -2.88 5.71 -2.19
C GLU A 139 -4.32 5.33 -2.58
N PRO A 140 -5.06 4.65 -1.69
CA PRO A 140 -6.46 4.37 -1.92
C PRO A 140 -7.26 5.66 -2.12
N PRO A 141 -8.36 5.62 -2.90
CA PRO A 141 -9.33 6.71 -2.94
C PRO A 141 -9.75 7.11 -1.53
N LYS A 142 -10.00 8.41 -1.31
CA LYS A 142 -10.49 8.85 0.00
C LYS A 142 -11.81 8.16 0.30
N VAL A 143 -11.97 7.74 1.54
CA VAL A 143 -13.18 7.05 2.00
C VAL A 143 -14.43 7.91 1.76
N SER A 144 -14.33 9.24 1.90
CA SER A 144 -15.41 10.18 1.56
C SER A 144 -15.94 9.98 0.14
N ASP A 145 -15.03 9.84 -0.83
CA ASP A 145 -15.35 9.76 -2.25
C ASP A 145 -16.00 8.40 -2.60
N LEU A 146 -15.69 7.37 -1.80
CA LEU A 146 -16.32 6.06 -1.91
C LEU A 146 -17.71 6.07 -1.28
N ILE A 147 -17.89 6.70 -0.12
CA ILE A 147 -19.17 6.86 0.57
C ILE A 147 -20.19 7.57 -0.33
N GLU A 148 -19.76 8.63 -1.05
CA GLU A 148 -20.63 9.37 -1.97
C GLU A 148 -21.21 8.50 -3.11
N LYS A 149 -20.58 7.38 -3.43
CA LYS A 149 -21.03 6.43 -4.46
C LYS A 149 -22.01 5.39 -3.91
N MET A 150 -22.20 5.31 -2.60
CA MET A 150 -23.08 4.31 -2.01
C MET A 150 -24.56 4.66 -2.27
N PRO A 151 -25.38 3.71 -2.74
CA PRO A 151 -26.80 3.95 -2.90
C PRO A 151 -27.48 4.13 -1.53
N ALA A 152 -28.52 4.96 -1.47
CA ALA A 152 -29.40 5.02 -0.31
C ALA A 152 -30.12 3.68 -0.12
N ARG A 153 -30.30 3.25 1.14
CA ARG A 153 -30.87 1.93 1.46
C ARG A 153 -31.93 1.99 2.56
N PRO A 154 -32.95 1.12 2.49
CA PRO A 154 -33.85 0.90 3.61
C PRO A 154 -33.08 0.47 4.88
N ILE A 155 -33.52 0.96 6.04
CA ILE A 155 -32.92 0.61 7.34
C ILE A 155 -32.89 -0.90 7.55
N ARG A 156 -33.94 -1.62 7.15
CA ARG A 156 -33.99 -3.08 7.28
C ARG A 156 -32.85 -3.78 6.55
N ASP A 157 -32.47 -3.31 5.36
CA ASP A 157 -31.38 -3.91 4.58
C ASP A 157 -30.02 -3.64 5.24
N ILE A 158 -29.82 -2.44 5.79
CA ILE A 158 -28.61 -2.09 6.55
C ILE A 158 -28.49 -2.98 7.79
N LEU A 159 -29.60 -3.24 8.49
CA LEU A 159 -29.62 -4.10 9.67
C LEU A 159 -29.34 -5.57 9.35
N CYS A 160 -29.84 -6.08 8.23
CA CYS A 160 -29.49 -7.42 7.74
C CYS A 160 -27.98 -7.54 7.47
N ASP A 161 -27.38 -6.53 6.84
CA ASP A 161 -25.93 -6.53 6.60
C ASP A 161 -25.12 -6.43 7.89
N LEU A 162 -25.56 -5.62 8.85
CA LEU A 162 -24.95 -5.57 10.18
C LEU A 162 -25.02 -6.92 10.90
N GLN A 163 -26.14 -7.65 10.75
CA GLN A 163 -26.30 -8.98 11.33
C GLN A 163 -25.33 -9.98 10.70
N TRP A 164 -25.21 -9.95 9.37
CA TRP A 164 -24.27 -10.79 8.63
C TRP A 164 -22.81 -10.46 8.96
N LEU A 165 -22.45 -9.17 9.00
CA LEU A 165 -21.11 -8.71 9.32
C LEU A 165 -20.72 -9.12 10.74
N LYS A 166 -21.62 -8.93 11.70
CA LYS A 166 -21.45 -9.44 13.08
C LYS A 166 -21.19 -10.95 13.09
N HIS A 167 -21.91 -11.74 12.29
CA HIS A 167 -21.70 -13.19 12.23
C HIS A 167 -20.30 -13.55 11.74
N ARG A 168 -19.78 -12.85 10.71
CA ARG A 168 -18.40 -13.03 10.22
C ARG A 168 -17.35 -12.58 11.22
N LEU A 169 -17.64 -11.52 11.98
CA LEU A 169 -16.73 -11.00 13.00
C LEU A 169 -16.74 -11.81 14.30
N LYS A 170 -17.63 -12.81 14.48
CA LYS A 170 -17.67 -13.62 15.71
C LYS A 170 -16.35 -14.34 16.01
N ASP A 171 -15.58 -14.66 14.98
CA ASP A 171 -14.27 -15.29 15.12
C ASP A 171 -13.19 -14.28 15.55
N ASP A 172 -13.43 -12.98 15.35
CA ASP A 172 -12.59 -11.87 15.78
C ASP A 172 -13.16 -11.24 17.06
N LYS A 173 -12.83 -11.84 18.22
CA LYS A 173 -13.35 -11.47 19.56
C LYS A 173 -13.15 -9.98 19.93
N ASN A 174 -12.31 -9.24 19.20
CA ASN A 174 -11.98 -7.85 19.50
C ASN A 174 -12.69 -6.83 18.59
N ARG A 175 -13.38 -7.25 17.52
CA ARG A 175 -14.06 -6.34 16.59
C ARG A 175 -15.57 -6.31 16.81
N ALA A 176 -16.03 -5.46 17.73
CA ALA A 176 -17.44 -5.15 17.90
C ALA A 176 -17.83 -3.90 17.09
N LEU A 177 -18.91 -3.99 16.32
CA LEU A 177 -19.45 -2.86 15.56
C LEU A 177 -20.10 -1.84 16.50
N ASN A 178 -19.49 -0.66 16.57
CA ASN A 178 -20.05 0.49 17.25
C ASN A 178 -21.05 1.19 16.33
N VAL A 179 -22.26 1.44 16.82
CA VAL A 179 -23.31 2.12 16.06
C VAL A 179 -24.04 3.14 16.92
N THR A 180 -24.63 4.14 16.26
CA THR A 180 -25.64 5.03 16.85
C THR A 180 -26.95 4.86 16.10
N PHE A 181 -27.99 4.47 16.81
CA PHE A 181 -29.36 4.51 16.32
C PHE A 181 -30.01 5.83 16.70
N THR A 182 -30.75 6.42 15.77
CA THR A 182 -31.66 7.54 16.04
C THR A 182 -33.08 7.05 15.81
N PHE A 183 -33.97 7.36 16.74
CA PHE A 183 -35.35 6.88 16.75
C PHE A 183 -36.32 7.95 16.24
N HIS A 184 -37.51 7.54 15.79
CA HIS A 184 -38.55 8.47 15.29
C HIS A 184 -38.98 9.55 16.29
N HIS A 185 -38.83 9.29 17.59
CA HIS A 185 -39.14 10.26 18.64
C HIS A 185 -37.97 11.22 18.96
N GLY A 186 -36.90 11.21 18.15
CA GLY A 186 -35.72 12.07 18.27
C GLY A 186 -34.65 11.61 19.26
N GLY A 187 -34.88 10.51 20.00
CA GLY A 187 -33.86 9.95 20.88
C GLY A 187 -32.77 9.21 20.11
N CYS A 188 -31.62 8.99 20.75
CA CYS A 188 -30.54 8.21 20.19
C CYS A 188 -29.96 7.22 21.20
N ALA A 189 -29.43 6.10 20.70
CA ALA A 189 -28.68 5.12 21.50
C ALA A 189 -27.40 4.73 20.76
N SER A 190 -26.26 4.81 21.44
CA SER A 190 -24.95 4.46 20.89
C SER A 190 -24.38 3.27 21.66
N GLY A 191 -23.81 2.30 20.95
CA GLY A 191 -23.21 1.14 21.61
C GLY A 191 -22.74 0.06 20.64
N LYS A 192 -22.36 -1.08 21.20
CA LYS A 192 -21.92 -2.27 20.47
C LYS A 192 -23.10 -3.18 20.16
N ILE A 193 -23.26 -3.57 18.90
CA ILE A 193 -24.33 -4.49 18.51
C ILE A 193 -24.07 -5.86 19.13
N VAL A 194 -24.96 -6.30 20.02
CA VAL A 194 -24.90 -7.64 20.62
C VAL A 194 -25.73 -8.62 19.83
N ASP A 195 -26.91 -8.24 19.34
CA ASP A 195 -27.76 -9.09 18.49
C ASP A 195 -28.75 -8.30 17.63
N ILE A 196 -29.13 -8.88 16.50
CA ILE A 196 -30.15 -8.35 15.58
C ILE A 196 -31.05 -9.51 15.19
N LYS A 197 -32.36 -9.32 15.29
CA LYS A 197 -33.40 -10.24 14.84
C LYS A 197 -34.39 -9.48 13.96
N THR A 198 -34.19 -9.51 12.65
CA THR A 198 -35.05 -8.87 11.65
C THR A 198 -36.18 -9.79 11.15
N ASP A 199 -36.10 -11.08 11.45
CA ASP A 199 -37.03 -12.14 11.00
C ASP A 199 -38.36 -12.17 11.77
N LYS A 200 -38.44 -11.48 12.90
CA LYS A 200 -39.64 -11.41 13.74
C LYS A 200 -40.32 -10.04 13.62
N SER A 201 -41.63 -10.00 13.85
CA SER A 201 -42.38 -8.75 13.96
C SER A 201 -42.80 -8.50 15.41
N PRO A 202 -42.41 -7.37 16.03
CA PRO A 202 -41.44 -6.41 15.52
C PRO A 202 -40.02 -6.98 15.54
N GLY A 203 -39.17 -6.54 14.62
CA GLY A 203 -37.74 -6.89 14.65
C GLY A 203 -37.11 -6.32 15.92
N LEU A 204 -36.09 -6.98 16.47
CA LEU A 204 -35.45 -6.56 17.72
C LEU A 204 -33.94 -6.40 17.55
N ILE A 205 -33.39 -5.36 18.16
CA ILE A 205 -31.95 -5.15 18.28
C ILE A 205 -31.59 -5.16 19.76
N LEU A 206 -30.50 -5.86 20.10
CA LEU A 206 -29.86 -5.81 21.40
C LEU A 206 -28.55 -5.04 21.29
N LEU A 207 -28.46 -3.93 22.02
CA LEU A 207 -27.32 -3.04 22.05
C LEU A 207 -26.66 -3.07 23.43
N SER A 208 -25.34 -3.22 23.48
CA SER A 208 -24.56 -2.98 24.69
C SER A 208 -24.10 -1.53 24.69
N VAL A 209 -24.60 -0.75 25.64
CA VAL A 209 -24.24 0.64 25.82
C VAL A 209 -23.24 0.73 26.95
N GLU A 210 -22.09 1.34 26.70
CA GLU A 210 -21.15 1.70 27.76
C GLU A 210 -21.49 3.10 28.23
N ASN A 211 -21.85 3.23 29.51
CA ASN A 211 -22.09 4.52 30.11
C ASN A 211 -20.81 5.09 30.75
N ASN A 212 -20.84 6.35 31.18
CA ASN A 212 -19.70 7.05 31.79
C ASN A 212 -19.12 6.35 33.03
N TYR A 213 -19.81 5.37 33.60
CA TYR A 213 -19.38 4.58 34.75
C TYR A 213 -18.84 3.19 34.37
N ARG A 214 -18.58 2.92 33.08
CA ARG A 214 -18.18 1.60 32.56
C ARG A 214 -19.15 0.48 32.92
N ARG A 215 -20.42 0.81 33.19
CA ARG A 215 -21.47 -0.20 33.28
C ARG A 215 -21.98 -0.45 31.87
N HIS A 216 -22.12 -1.72 31.53
CA HIS A 216 -22.73 -2.16 30.28
C HIS A 216 -24.23 -2.32 30.50
N ASP A 217 -25.01 -1.42 29.92
CA ASP A 217 -26.45 -1.56 29.85
C ASP A 217 -26.81 -2.35 28.58
N LEU A 218 -27.75 -3.29 28.70
CA LEU A 218 -28.30 -4.01 27.56
C LEU A 218 -29.66 -3.42 27.21
N ILE A 219 -29.76 -2.81 26.03
CA ILE A 219 -30.97 -2.13 25.57
C ILE A 219 -31.58 -2.91 24.41
N TYR A 220 -32.88 -3.21 24.52
CA TYR A 220 -33.69 -3.75 23.43
C TYR A 220 -34.57 -2.66 22.84
N PHE A 221 -34.64 -2.58 21.51
CA PHE A 221 -35.62 -1.73 20.83
C PHE A 221 -36.13 -2.36 19.54
N SER A 222 -37.32 -1.92 19.14
CA SER A 222 -37.96 -2.34 17.89
C SER A 222 -37.24 -1.76 16.69
N VAL A 223 -37.01 -2.58 15.66
CA VAL A 223 -36.48 -2.13 14.36
C VAL A 223 -37.33 -1.02 13.76
N ASP A 224 -38.66 -1.11 13.93
CA ASP A 224 -39.60 -0.12 13.37
C ASP A 224 -39.56 1.24 14.11
N SER A 225 -38.84 1.33 15.23
CA SER A 225 -38.64 2.60 15.93
C SER A 225 -37.44 3.41 15.40
N ILE A 226 -36.60 2.78 14.58
CA ILE A 226 -35.32 3.34 14.10
C ILE A 226 -35.58 4.20 12.86
N GLN A 227 -35.09 5.44 12.90
CA GLN A 227 -35.12 6.39 11.80
C GLN A 227 -33.77 6.49 11.08
N MET A 228 -32.66 6.32 11.78
CA MET A 228 -31.31 6.40 11.20
C MET A 228 -30.36 5.44 11.93
N VAL A 229 -29.43 4.87 11.17
CA VAL A 229 -28.30 4.11 11.69
C VAL A 229 -27.02 4.83 11.27
N ARG A 230 -26.16 5.15 12.23
CA ARG A 230 -24.78 5.58 12.00
C ARG A 230 -23.86 4.45 12.42
N ILE A 231 -22.95 4.07 11.54
CA ILE A 231 -21.93 3.06 11.81
C ILE A 231 -20.65 3.83 12.12
N HIS A 232 -20.11 3.64 13.31
CA HIS A 232 -18.80 4.20 13.65
C HIS A 232 -17.73 3.29 13.05
N ASP A 233 -16.58 3.88 12.70
CA ASP A 233 -15.45 3.14 12.09
C ASP A 233 -15.84 2.45 10.77
N ALA A 234 -16.74 3.07 10.00
CA ALA A 234 -17.28 2.50 8.76
C ALA A 234 -16.21 2.22 7.71
N ASP A 235 -15.08 2.93 7.75
CA ASP A 235 -13.96 2.80 6.83
C ASP A 235 -13.50 1.33 6.72
N GLU A 236 -13.33 0.62 7.85
CA GLU A 236 -12.89 -0.79 7.85
C GLU A 236 -13.92 -1.76 7.27
N HIS A 237 -15.18 -1.34 7.17
CA HIS A 237 -16.31 -2.20 6.85
C HIS A 237 -17.07 -1.74 5.60
N LEU A 238 -16.60 -0.68 4.95
CA LEU A 238 -17.25 -0.03 3.81
C LEU A 238 -17.56 -1.02 2.67
N PRO A 239 -16.65 -1.95 2.29
CA PRO A 239 -16.96 -2.93 1.26
C PRO A 239 -18.16 -3.82 1.61
N ALA A 240 -18.33 -4.18 2.89
CA ALA A 240 -19.45 -5.01 3.34
C ALA A 240 -20.80 -4.30 3.22
N PHE A 241 -20.84 -2.98 3.44
CA PHE A 241 -22.07 -2.18 3.33
C PHE A 241 -22.38 -1.71 1.91
N SER A 242 -21.40 -1.80 1.01
CA SER A 242 -21.50 -1.26 -0.35
C SER A 242 -22.30 -2.12 -1.32
N LEU A 243 -22.75 -3.33 -0.95
CA LEU A 243 -23.36 -4.30 -1.89
C LEU A 243 -22.44 -4.62 -3.09
N ASN A 244 -21.13 -4.71 -2.83
CA ASN A 244 -20.08 -4.84 -3.85
C ASN A 244 -19.91 -3.62 -4.78
N ALA A 245 -20.53 -2.47 -4.46
CA ALA A 245 -20.26 -1.22 -5.17
C ALA A 245 -18.84 -0.70 -4.89
N ILE A 246 -18.28 -1.04 -3.72
CA ILE A 246 -16.92 -0.70 -3.33
C ILE A 246 -16.13 -2.00 -3.21
N ASP A 247 -15.18 -2.16 -4.12
CA ASP A 247 -14.22 -3.24 -4.05
C ASP A 247 -13.31 -3.10 -2.81
N PRO A 248 -13.04 -4.18 -2.04
CA PRO A 248 -12.08 -4.15 -0.95
C PRO A 248 -10.68 -3.64 -1.34
N LEU A 249 -10.29 -3.79 -2.62
CA LEU A 249 -9.03 -3.24 -3.10
C LEU A 249 -8.97 -1.71 -3.04
N HIS A 250 -10.11 -1.02 -3.14
CA HIS A 250 -10.17 0.44 -2.93
C HIS A 250 -9.74 0.89 -1.53
N MET A 251 -9.66 -0.03 -0.58
CA MET A 251 -9.26 0.27 0.80
C MET A 251 -7.78 -0.04 1.07
N LYS A 252 -7.07 -0.62 0.10
CA LYS A 252 -5.65 -0.99 0.24
C LYS A 252 -4.80 -0.09 -0.64
N THR A 253 -3.56 0.20 -0.26
CA THR A 253 -2.61 0.84 -1.19
C THR A 253 -2.41 -0.07 -2.40
N ALA A 254 -2.65 0.45 -3.60
CA ALA A 254 -2.41 -0.32 -4.81
C ALA A 254 -0.90 -0.34 -5.08
N PRO A 255 -0.27 -1.53 -5.15
CA PRO A 255 1.15 -1.62 -5.38
C PRO A 255 1.46 -1.20 -6.81
N GLY A 256 2.46 -0.34 -6.99
CA GLY A 256 2.91 0.02 -8.30
C GLY A 256 3.72 -1.09 -8.97
N LYS A 257 4.14 -0.81 -10.20
CA LYS A 257 4.78 -1.79 -11.08
C LYS A 257 5.99 -2.47 -10.45
N LEU A 258 6.90 -1.69 -9.85
CA LEU A 258 8.13 -2.23 -9.26
C LEU A 258 7.82 -3.13 -8.05
N THR A 259 6.86 -2.71 -7.22
CA THR A 259 6.41 -3.49 -6.05
C THR A 259 5.86 -4.84 -6.50
N ILE A 260 5.04 -4.85 -7.56
CA ILE A 260 4.54 -6.08 -8.17
C ILE A 260 5.69 -6.94 -8.70
N GLU A 261 6.65 -6.37 -9.44
CA GLU A 261 7.79 -7.13 -9.97
C GLU A 261 8.65 -7.77 -8.87
N ARG A 262 8.89 -7.05 -7.77
CA ARG A 262 9.57 -7.60 -6.58
C ARG A 262 8.77 -8.74 -5.95
N ASN A 263 7.45 -8.57 -5.80
CA ASN A 263 6.57 -9.59 -5.25
C ASN A 263 6.61 -10.87 -6.12
N LEU A 264 6.64 -10.75 -7.45
CA LEU A 264 6.76 -11.90 -8.34
C LEU A 264 8.06 -12.67 -8.11
N ILE A 265 9.18 -11.99 -7.93
CA ILE A 265 10.48 -12.61 -7.63
C ILE A 265 10.45 -13.30 -6.27
N ALA A 266 9.89 -12.64 -5.25
CA ALA A 266 9.76 -13.20 -3.91
C ALA A 266 8.89 -14.47 -3.90
N VAL A 267 7.74 -14.44 -4.57
CA VAL A 267 6.83 -15.59 -4.72
C VAL A 267 7.49 -16.72 -5.52
N SER A 268 8.20 -16.41 -6.61
CA SER A 268 9.03 -17.38 -7.33
C SER A 268 10.05 -18.07 -6.42
N GLY A 269 10.68 -17.32 -5.51
CA GLY A 269 11.62 -17.83 -4.52
C GLY A 269 10.95 -18.73 -3.48
N SER A 270 9.88 -18.24 -2.84
CA SER A 270 9.13 -19.00 -1.82
C SER A 270 8.57 -20.29 -2.38
N LEU A 271 8.00 -20.26 -3.59
CA LEU A 271 7.49 -21.47 -4.24
C LEU A 271 8.62 -22.44 -4.57
N LYS A 272 9.80 -21.98 -5.01
CA LYS A 272 10.94 -22.88 -5.26
C LYS A 272 11.32 -23.70 -4.02
N GLU A 273 11.24 -23.11 -2.84
CA GLU A 273 11.50 -23.81 -1.56
C GLU A 273 10.43 -24.84 -1.24
N VAL A 274 9.16 -24.53 -1.50
CA VAL A 274 8.01 -25.39 -1.19
C VAL A 274 7.83 -26.52 -2.20
N ILE A 275 7.86 -26.21 -3.51
CA ILE A 275 7.56 -27.17 -4.59
C ILE A 275 8.82 -27.76 -5.23
N GLY A 276 10.02 -27.38 -4.78
CA GLY A 276 11.31 -27.90 -5.26
C GLY A 276 11.73 -27.43 -6.66
N LYS A 277 10.93 -26.61 -7.33
CA LYS A 277 11.22 -26.07 -8.67
C LYS A 277 10.89 -24.58 -8.76
N GLY A 278 11.79 -23.82 -9.39
CA GLY A 278 11.55 -22.41 -9.68
C GLY A 278 10.50 -22.24 -10.78
N LEU A 279 9.35 -21.66 -10.43
CA LEU A 279 8.39 -21.12 -11.39
C LEU A 279 8.70 -19.64 -11.60
N THR A 280 8.82 -19.21 -12.85
CA THR A 280 8.99 -17.78 -13.17
C THR A 280 7.64 -17.13 -13.37
N PHE A 281 7.32 -16.11 -12.59
CA PHE A 281 6.13 -15.29 -12.83
C PHE A 281 6.49 -14.02 -13.59
N ARG A 282 5.63 -13.60 -14.52
CA ARG A 282 5.77 -12.35 -15.28
C ARG A 282 4.41 -11.73 -15.54
N VAL A 283 4.36 -10.41 -15.62
CA VAL A 283 3.16 -9.65 -16.02
C VAL A 283 3.40 -9.07 -17.41
N ASN A 284 2.44 -9.26 -18.32
CA ASN A 284 2.45 -8.60 -19.61
C ASN A 284 1.91 -7.16 -19.46
N TRP A 285 2.78 -6.26 -19.02
CA TRP A 285 2.44 -4.86 -18.73
C TRP A 285 1.81 -4.10 -19.90
N LYS A 286 1.97 -4.56 -21.15
CA LYS A 286 1.31 -3.95 -22.32
C LYS A 286 -0.21 -4.12 -22.31
N THR A 287 -0.72 -5.05 -21.52
CA THR A 287 -2.15 -5.34 -21.40
C THR A 287 -2.80 -4.63 -20.22
N PHE A 288 -2.00 -4.05 -19.32
CA PHE A 288 -2.49 -3.36 -18.13
C PHE A 288 -2.29 -1.86 -18.26
N ASP A 289 -3.22 -1.11 -17.68
CA ASP A 289 -3.02 0.30 -17.41
C ASP A 289 -2.31 0.43 -16.06
N SER A 290 -1.00 0.72 -16.08
CA SER A 290 -0.21 0.96 -14.86
C SER A 290 -0.73 2.11 -14.03
N ASP A 291 -1.54 2.99 -14.63
CA ASP A 291 -2.18 4.08 -13.91
C ASP A 291 -3.50 3.70 -13.25
N ASN A 292 -4.07 2.55 -13.59
CA ASN A 292 -5.32 2.08 -13.02
C ASN A 292 -5.09 1.36 -11.68
N PHE A 293 -5.49 2.04 -10.60
CA PHE A 293 -5.42 1.57 -9.22
C PHE A 293 -6.02 0.17 -9.01
N LEU A 294 -7.21 -0.09 -9.58
CA LEU A 294 -7.91 -1.37 -9.41
C LEU A 294 -7.15 -2.51 -10.08
N GLN A 295 -6.57 -2.24 -11.26
CA GLN A 295 -5.81 -3.26 -11.97
C GLN A 295 -4.56 -3.67 -11.19
N MET A 296 -3.82 -2.70 -10.66
CA MET A 296 -2.63 -2.95 -9.85
C MET A 296 -2.95 -3.75 -8.57
N GLY A 297 -3.98 -3.34 -7.82
CA GLY A 297 -4.44 -4.09 -6.65
C GLY A 297 -4.87 -5.52 -6.99
N SER A 298 -5.54 -5.70 -8.13
CA SER A 298 -6.03 -7.00 -8.57
C SER A 298 -4.92 -7.95 -8.99
N ILE A 299 -3.84 -7.44 -9.60
CA ILE A 299 -2.64 -8.23 -9.89
C ILE A 299 -2.02 -8.74 -8.58
N SER A 300 -1.90 -7.90 -7.56
CA SER A 300 -1.37 -8.31 -6.25
C SER A 300 -2.22 -9.41 -5.61
N GLU A 301 -3.56 -9.24 -5.57
CA GLU A 301 -4.49 -10.25 -5.07
C GLU A 301 -4.36 -11.58 -5.84
N LEU A 302 -4.20 -11.51 -7.17
CA LEU A 302 -3.99 -12.69 -8.00
C LEU A 302 -2.69 -13.43 -7.66
N ILE A 303 -1.59 -12.70 -7.44
CA ILE A 303 -0.29 -13.27 -7.08
C ILE A 303 -0.38 -13.99 -5.72
N GLU A 304 -1.00 -13.34 -4.72
CA GLU A 304 -1.25 -13.93 -3.40
C GLU A 304 -2.10 -15.20 -3.50
N ASN A 305 -3.17 -15.16 -4.30
CA ASN A 305 -4.02 -16.34 -4.53
C ASN A 305 -3.24 -17.48 -5.20
N PHE A 306 -2.40 -17.18 -6.20
CA PHE A 306 -1.56 -18.19 -6.84
C PHE A 306 -0.57 -18.83 -5.88
N GLU A 307 0.12 -18.01 -5.08
CA GLU A 307 1.07 -18.50 -4.08
C GLU A 307 0.38 -19.42 -3.08
N GLN A 308 -0.76 -19.00 -2.53
CA GLN A 308 -1.50 -19.79 -1.56
C GLN A 308 -2.04 -21.08 -2.17
N SER A 309 -2.63 -21.04 -3.36
CA SER A 309 -3.13 -22.24 -4.06
C SER A 309 -2.05 -23.29 -4.29
N LEU A 310 -0.83 -22.87 -4.61
CA LEU A 310 0.30 -23.79 -4.80
C LEU A 310 0.84 -24.32 -3.48
N LYS A 311 0.88 -23.51 -2.42
CA LYS A 311 1.25 -23.95 -1.06
C LYS A 311 0.26 -24.98 -0.52
N ASP A 312 -1.04 -24.77 -0.71
CA ASP A 312 -2.10 -25.70 -0.28
C ASP A 312 -2.04 -27.04 -1.02
N LYS A 313 -1.38 -27.08 -2.19
CA LYS A 313 -1.17 -28.28 -3.00
C LYS A 313 0.25 -28.84 -2.91
N ALA A 314 1.09 -28.30 -2.04
CA ALA A 314 2.48 -28.71 -1.93
C ALA A 314 2.66 -30.19 -1.51
N ASP A 315 1.72 -30.73 -0.72
CA ASP A 315 1.75 -32.12 -0.24
C ASP A 315 1.23 -33.14 -1.28
N ASP A 316 0.69 -32.68 -2.40
CA ASP A 316 0.21 -33.54 -3.50
C ASP A 316 1.35 -33.80 -4.50
N GLU A 317 2.13 -34.86 -4.24
CA GLU A 317 3.33 -35.19 -5.03
C GLU A 317 3.05 -35.36 -6.53
N ASP A 318 1.91 -35.97 -6.89
CA ASP A 318 1.52 -36.20 -8.29
C ASP A 318 1.18 -34.87 -8.98
N PHE A 319 0.43 -34.00 -8.30
CA PHE A 319 0.13 -32.66 -8.78
C PHE A 319 1.41 -31.84 -9.00
N ILE A 320 2.30 -31.78 -7.99
CA ILE A 320 3.55 -31.03 -8.09
C ILE A 320 4.47 -31.57 -9.18
N LYS A 321 4.53 -32.90 -9.35
CA LYS A 321 5.34 -33.54 -10.40
C LYS A 321 4.85 -33.18 -11.80
N GLU A 322 3.54 -33.27 -12.07
CA GLU A 322 3.00 -32.88 -13.38
C GLU A 322 3.08 -31.36 -13.60
N LEU A 323 2.85 -30.54 -12.57
CA LEU A 323 3.07 -29.10 -12.59
C LEU A 323 4.49 -28.76 -13.02
N CYS A 324 5.47 -29.36 -12.34
CA CYS A 324 6.89 -29.17 -12.61
C CYS A 324 7.34 -29.72 -13.97
N LYS A 325 6.59 -30.63 -14.58
CA LYS A 325 6.90 -31.15 -15.91
C LYS A 325 6.38 -30.23 -17.00
N LYS A 326 5.16 -29.72 -16.83
CA LYS A 326 4.42 -28.97 -17.85
C LYS A 326 4.63 -27.47 -17.78
N ILE A 327 4.81 -26.88 -16.60
CA ILE A 327 4.83 -25.43 -16.42
C ILE A 327 6.20 -24.96 -15.89
N ASN A 328 6.76 -23.97 -16.58
CA ASN A 328 7.97 -23.24 -16.17
C ASN A 328 7.66 -21.78 -15.86
N THR A 329 6.69 -21.21 -16.57
CA THR A 329 6.41 -19.78 -16.53
C THR A 329 4.91 -19.56 -16.36
N VAL A 330 4.55 -18.63 -15.47
CA VAL A 330 3.20 -18.11 -15.34
C VAL A 330 3.22 -16.68 -15.87
N GLU A 331 2.46 -16.42 -16.93
CA GLU A 331 2.34 -15.10 -17.55
C GLU A 331 0.95 -14.54 -17.28
N ILE A 332 0.88 -13.44 -16.54
CA ILE A 332 -0.37 -12.74 -16.19
C ILE A 332 -0.63 -11.67 -17.25
N GLU A 333 -1.82 -11.69 -17.84
CA GLU A 333 -2.26 -10.71 -18.83
C GLU A 333 -3.71 -10.27 -18.55
N HIS A 334 -4.03 -9.01 -18.81
CA HIS A 334 -5.40 -8.52 -18.72
C HIS A 334 -6.24 -9.11 -19.85
N GLY A 335 -7.50 -9.45 -19.56
CA GLY A 335 -8.46 -9.88 -20.57
C GLY A 335 -9.89 -9.76 -20.09
N GLU A 336 -10.84 -9.72 -21.03
CA GLU A 336 -12.28 -9.57 -20.73
C GLU A 336 -12.84 -10.74 -19.92
N GLU A 337 -12.28 -11.94 -20.09
CA GLU A 337 -12.70 -13.16 -19.40
C GLU A 337 -11.54 -13.83 -18.68
N LYS A 338 -11.84 -14.39 -17.50
CA LYS A 338 -10.86 -15.18 -16.73
C LYS A 338 -10.58 -16.51 -17.44
N SER A 339 -9.32 -16.80 -17.74
CA SER A 339 -8.94 -18.09 -18.34
C SER A 339 -7.49 -18.47 -18.03
N LEU A 340 -7.25 -19.77 -17.90
CA LEU A 340 -5.93 -20.38 -17.73
C LEU A 340 -5.63 -21.27 -18.93
N THR A 341 -4.68 -20.88 -19.77
CA THR A 341 -4.32 -21.61 -20.98
C THR A 341 -2.84 -21.95 -21.02
N LEU A 342 -2.51 -23.24 -21.17
CA LEU A 342 -1.14 -23.68 -21.32
C LEU A 342 -0.70 -23.56 -22.79
N LYS A 343 0.33 -22.74 -23.05
CA LYS A 343 1.01 -22.65 -24.35
C LYS A 343 2.47 -23.07 -24.18
N GLY A 344 2.79 -24.31 -24.60
CA GLY A 344 4.11 -24.88 -24.36
C GLY A 344 4.34 -25.10 -22.86
N LYS A 345 5.35 -24.42 -22.28
CA LYS A 345 5.62 -24.42 -20.84
C LYS A 345 5.19 -23.15 -20.11
N THR A 346 4.39 -22.32 -20.78
CA THR A 346 3.89 -21.06 -20.23
C THR A 346 2.40 -21.17 -19.98
N LEU A 347 2.01 -21.08 -18.70
CA LEU A 347 0.62 -20.91 -18.31
C LEU A 347 0.25 -19.44 -18.45
N LYS A 348 -0.59 -19.12 -19.44
CA LYS A 348 -1.16 -17.78 -19.59
C LYS A 348 -2.40 -17.66 -18.72
N VAL A 349 -2.40 -16.67 -17.84
CA VAL A 349 -3.48 -16.33 -16.94
C VAL A 349 -4.09 -15.02 -17.45
N LYS A 350 -5.24 -15.13 -18.11
CA LYS A 350 -6.06 -13.97 -18.47
C LYS A 350 -7.03 -13.66 -17.35
N TYR A 351 -7.18 -12.39 -17.04
CA TYR A 351 -8.00 -11.98 -15.91
C TYR A 351 -8.59 -10.57 -16.10
N PRO A 352 -9.89 -10.36 -15.80
CA PRO A 352 -10.54 -9.05 -15.86
C PRO A 352 -10.18 -8.21 -14.64
N SER A 353 -9.13 -7.40 -14.79
CA SER A 353 -8.54 -6.63 -13.67
C SER A 353 -9.28 -5.35 -13.29
N ASP A 354 -10.25 -4.95 -14.09
CA ASP A 354 -11.23 -3.89 -13.83
C ASP A 354 -12.63 -4.44 -13.49
N GLY A 355 -12.79 -5.77 -13.57
CA GLY A 355 -14.04 -6.46 -13.30
C GLY A 355 -14.44 -6.44 -11.83
N LYS A 356 -15.69 -6.86 -11.58
CA LYS A 356 -16.22 -7.04 -10.23
C LYS A 356 -15.45 -8.15 -9.53
N LYS A 357 -15.41 -8.11 -8.20
CA LYS A 357 -14.70 -9.10 -7.36
C LYS A 357 -14.98 -10.57 -7.74
N TYR A 358 -16.21 -10.92 -8.13
CA TYR A 358 -16.54 -12.31 -8.50
C TYR A 358 -16.05 -12.75 -9.89
N GLU A 359 -15.66 -11.80 -10.73
CA GLU A 359 -15.06 -12.05 -12.06
C GLU A 359 -13.56 -12.34 -11.92
N ARG A 360 -13.00 -12.10 -10.73
CA ARG A 360 -11.61 -12.39 -10.40
C ARG A 360 -11.39 -13.88 -10.17
N LEU A 361 -10.21 -14.38 -10.52
CA LEU A 361 -9.73 -15.72 -10.18
C LEU A 361 -9.58 -15.87 -8.66
N SER A 362 -10.40 -16.74 -8.10
CA SER A 362 -10.25 -17.27 -6.75
C SER A 362 -9.18 -18.38 -6.71
N GLN A 363 -8.77 -18.77 -5.50
CA GLN A 363 -7.88 -19.92 -5.31
C GLN A 363 -8.45 -21.22 -5.91
N GLY A 364 -9.77 -21.42 -5.80
CA GLY A 364 -10.45 -22.57 -6.41
C GLY A 364 -10.36 -22.56 -7.93
N ASP A 365 -10.62 -21.40 -8.56
CA ASP A 365 -10.50 -21.26 -10.01
C ASP A 365 -9.07 -21.55 -10.50
N ILE A 366 -8.05 -21.14 -9.73
CA ILE A 366 -6.64 -21.40 -10.04
C ILE A 366 -6.35 -22.90 -9.99
N VAL A 367 -6.76 -23.59 -8.93
CA VAL A 367 -6.55 -25.04 -8.77
C VAL A 367 -7.27 -25.82 -9.88
N ASP A 368 -8.53 -25.48 -10.17
CA ASP A 368 -9.31 -26.13 -11.21
C ASP A 368 -8.69 -25.89 -12.60
N GLY A 369 -8.25 -24.66 -12.88
CA GLY A 369 -7.57 -24.32 -14.12
C GLY A 369 -6.20 -25.00 -14.25
N LEU A 370 -5.44 -25.16 -13.16
CA LEU A 370 -4.20 -25.93 -13.17
C LEU A 370 -4.50 -27.41 -13.47
N ASN A 371 -5.43 -28.04 -12.75
CA ASN A 371 -5.82 -29.43 -12.97
C ASN A 371 -6.30 -29.71 -14.40
N ALA A 372 -6.97 -28.75 -15.05
CA ALA A 372 -7.40 -28.88 -16.44
C ALA A 372 -6.24 -28.86 -17.46
N ASN A 373 -5.08 -28.29 -17.10
CA ASN A 373 -3.90 -28.18 -17.96
C ASN A 373 -2.81 -29.23 -17.62
N LEU A 374 -2.78 -29.73 -16.39
CA LEU A 374 -1.92 -30.83 -15.94
C LEU A 374 -2.44 -32.20 -16.38
#